data_AF-A0AAU7W8T0-F1
#
_entry.id   AF-A0AAU7W8T0-F1
#
_cell.length_a   1.000
_cell.length_b   1.000
_cell.length_c   1.000
_cell.angle_alpha   90.00
_cell.angle_beta   90.00
_cell.angle_gamma   90.00
#
_symmetry.space_group_name_H-M   'P 1'
#
loop_
_entity.id
_entity.type
_entity.pdbx_description
1 polymer ?
#
loop_
_entity_poly.entity_id
_entity_poly.type
_entity_poly.pdbx_seq_one_letter_code
_entity_poly.pdbx_strand_id
1 'polypeptide(L)'
;MDTSSTSARGGRTAVAVAWAVAAAGSIAVVAGAAAGAAWVTDASPLGRFGALGVVFALAVLTALVAQLATRRPEGFVARASWAVAGAAVVVALAAAVLAATPAG
;
A
#
# COMPACT_ATOMS: atom_id res chain seq x y z
N MET A 1 -30.24 6.10 18.01
CA MET A 1 -28.99 6.84 17.75
C MET A 1 -27.91 5.80 17.50
N ASP A 2 -27.61 5.57 16.23
CA ASP A 2 -27.08 4.28 15.74
C ASP A 2 -25.55 4.25 15.77
N THR A 3 -25.01 3.98 16.96
CA THR A 3 -23.56 3.93 17.25
C THR A 3 -22.81 2.84 16.47
N SER A 4 -23.50 1.79 16.03
CA SER A 4 -22.96 0.69 15.23
C SER A 4 -22.55 1.12 13.82
N SER A 5 -23.33 2.02 13.20
CA SER A 5 -23.12 2.42 11.81
C SER A 5 -21.98 3.45 11.64
N THR A 6 -21.71 4.25 12.67
CA THR A 6 -20.53 5.13 12.75
C THR A 6 -19.25 4.33 13.01
N SER A 7 -19.32 3.31 13.86
CA SER A 7 -18.18 2.43 14.20
C SER A 7 -17.72 1.60 12.99
N ALA A 8 -18.68 1.04 12.23
CA ALA A 8 -18.38 0.31 10.98
C ALA A 8 -17.86 1.22 9.85
N ARG A 9 -18.18 2.52 9.87
CA ARG A 9 -17.64 3.49 8.91
C ARG A 9 -16.18 3.80 9.19
N GLY A 10 -15.83 4.19 10.42
CA GLY A 10 -14.45 4.56 10.78
C GLY A 10 -13.41 3.46 10.52
N GLY A 11 -13.75 2.20 10.80
CA GLY A 11 -12.87 1.06 10.51
C GLY A 11 -12.65 0.81 9.02
N ARG A 12 -13.66 1.05 8.17
CA ARG A 12 -13.55 0.93 6.71
C ARG A 12 -12.74 2.08 6.10
N THR A 13 -12.83 3.28 6.67
CA THR A 13 -12.03 4.42 6.22
C THR A 13 -10.54 4.17 6.40
N ALA A 14 -10.12 3.58 7.52
CA ALA A 14 -8.72 3.25 7.77
C ALA A 14 -8.15 2.24 6.75
N VAL A 15 -8.94 1.23 6.37
CA VAL A 15 -8.57 0.25 5.32
C VAL A 15 -8.46 0.93 3.96
N ALA A 16 -9.44 1.78 3.61
CA ALA A 16 -9.45 2.50 2.34
C ALA A 16 -8.24 3.46 2.21
N VAL A 17 -7.82 4.11 3.30
CA VAL A 17 -6.62 4.97 3.29
C VAL A 17 -5.35 4.16 3.00
N ALA A 18 -5.19 2.99 3.61
CA ALA A 18 -4.03 2.13 3.33
C ALA A 18 -3.98 1.70 1.85
N TRP A 19 -5.13 1.37 1.27
CA TRP A 19 -5.24 1.03 -0.15
C TRP A 19 -4.93 2.22 -1.06
N ALA A 20 -5.41 3.42 -0.72
CA ALA A 20 -5.12 4.62 -1.47
C ALA A 20 -3.62 4.95 -1.49
N VAL A 21 -2.94 4.80 -0.33
CA VAL A 21 -1.48 4.98 -0.24
C VAL A 21 -0.73 3.94 -1.07
N ALA A 22 -1.12 2.67 -0.98
CA ALA A 22 -0.52 1.61 -1.78
C ALA A 22 -0.70 1.86 -3.29
N ALA A 23 -1.90 2.28 -3.72
CA ALA A 23 -2.20 2.58 -5.11
C ALA A 23 -1.40 3.80 -5.61
N ALA A 24 -1.42 4.91 -4.88
CA ALA A 24 -0.68 6.11 -5.25
C ALA A 24 0.83 5.86 -5.34
N GLY A 25 1.41 5.17 -4.35
CA GLY A 25 2.83 4.82 -4.37
C GLY A 25 3.18 3.87 -5.51
N SER A 26 2.35 2.86 -5.77
CA SER A 26 2.57 1.90 -6.87
C SER A 26 2.50 2.58 -8.24
N ILE A 27 1.53 3.46 -8.45
CA ILE A 27 1.40 4.26 -9.68
C ILE A 27 2.63 5.13 -9.88
N ALA A 28 3.11 5.80 -8.82
CA ALA A 28 4.31 6.64 -8.90
C ALA A 28 5.55 5.83 -9.29
N VAL A 29 5.72 4.61 -8.75
CA VAL A 29 6.84 3.73 -9.11
C VAL A 29 6.73 3.26 -10.57
N VAL A 30 5.54 2.84 -11.03
CA VAL A 30 5.35 2.43 -12.43
C VAL A 30 5.60 3.59 -13.40
N ALA A 31 5.08 4.78 -13.11
CA ALA A 31 5.29 5.98 -13.92
C ALA A 31 6.77 6.40 -13.92
N GLY A 32 7.44 6.35 -12.77
CA GLY A 32 8.87 6.63 -12.67
C GLY A 32 9.72 5.64 -13.47
N ALA A 33 9.39 4.34 -13.43
CA ALA A 33 10.06 3.32 -14.24
C ALA A 33 9.89 3.59 -15.74
N ALA A 34 8.67 3.94 -16.18
CA ALA A 34 8.41 4.29 -17.58
C ALA A 34 9.16 5.57 -18.02
N ALA A 35 9.43 6.49 -17.09
CA ALA A 35 10.19 7.71 -17.34
C ALA A 35 11.73 7.54 -17.21
N GLY A 36 12.23 6.33 -16.94
CA GLY A 36 13.66 6.07 -16.79
C GLY A 36 14.26 6.60 -15.46
N ALA A 37 13.46 6.69 -14.40
CA ALA A 37 13.92 7.16 -13.10
C ALA A 37 15.03 6.28 -12.51
N ALA A 38 16.03 6.92 -11.90
CA ALA A 38 17.03 6.25 -11.08
C ALA A 38 16.48 5.99 -9.67
N TRP A 39 16.69 4.79 -9.14
CA TRP A 39 16.15 4.39 -7.84
C TRP A 39 17.20 4.55 -6.75
N VAL A 40 16.82 5.20 -5.65
CA VAL A 40 17.68 5.37 -4.46
C VAL A 40 18.04 4.03 -3.83
N THR A 41 17.18 3.02 -3.98
CA THR A 41 17.38 1.69 -3.42
C THR A 41 18.46 0.89 -4.14
N ASP A 42 18.61 1.06 -5.46
CA ASP A 42 19.60 0.39 -6.29
C ASP A 42 19.63 1.05 -7.69
N ALA A 43 20.84 1.28 -8.24
CA ALA A 43 21.03 1.79 -9.60
C ALA A 43 20.80 0.72 -10.69
N SER A 44 20.71 -0.55 -10.31
CA SER A 44 20.42 -1.66 -11.21
C SER A 44 18.95 -1.67 -11.67
N PRO A 45 18.61 -2.40 -12.75
CA PRO A 45 17.22 -2.61 -13.18
C PRO A 45 16.31 -3.26 -12.12
N LEU A 46 16.89 -3.84 -11.06
CA LEU A 46 16.15 -4.39 -9.93
C LEU A 46 15.69 -3.32 -8.93
N GLY A 47 16.24 -2.10 -8.99
CA GLY A 47 15.89 -1.00 -8.09
C GLY A 47 14.40 -0.64 -8.08
N ARG A 48 13.70 -0.81 -9.22
CA ARG A 48 12.25 -0.59 -9.33
C ARG A 48 11.42 -1.51 -8.41
N PHE A 49 11.89 -2.74 -8.17
CA PHE A 49 11.23 -3.66 -7.23
C PHE A 49 11.54 -3.29 -5.77
N GLY A 50 12.74 -2.78 -5.50
CA GLY A 50 13.08 -2.20 -4.19
C GLY A 50 12.15 -1.04 -3.83
N ALA A 51 11.89 -0.13 -4.78
CA ALA A 51 10.95 0.97 -4.60
C ALA A 51 9.51 0.51 -4.30
N LEU A 52 9.02 -0.54 -4.99
CA LEU A 52 7.73 -1.15 -4.66
C LEU A 52 7.70 -1.75 -3.24
N GLY A 53 8.81 -2.34 -2.79
CA GLY A 53 8.95 -2.82 -1.42
C GLY A 53 8.81 -1.70 -0.38
N VAL A 54 9.40 -0.52 -0.65
CA VAL A 54 9.26 0.67 0.22
C VAL A 54 7.81 1.17 0.24
N VAL A 55 7.14 1.22 -0.91
CA VAL A 55 5.71 1.58 -0.99
C VAL A 55 4.86 0.63 -0.16
N PHE A 56 5.11 -0.68 -0.26
CA PHE A 56 4.40 -1.68 0.53
C PHE A 56 4.63 -1.46 2.03
N ALA A 57 5.88 -1.27 2.46
CA ALA A 57 6.20 -1.00 3.86
C ALA A 57 5.48 0.26 4.38
N LEU A 58 5.45 1.34 3.60
CA LEU A 58 4.73 2.57 3.96
C LEU A 58 3.21 2.37 4.04
N ALA A 59 2.61 1.58 3.16
CA ALA A 59 1.20 1.25 3.21
C ALA A 59 0.86 0.44 4.47
N VAL A 60 1.70 -0.53 4.84
CA VAL A 60 1.57 -1.30 6.08
C VAL A 60 1.69 -0.39 7.30
N LEU A 61 2.72 0.46 7.35
CA LEU A 61 2.89 1.44 8.43
C LEU A 61 1.68 2.37 8.55
N THR A 62 1.17 2.87 7.42
CA THR A 62 -0.04 3.71 7.41
C THR A 62 -1.24 2.97 7.99
N ALA A 63 -1.42 1.69 7.63
CA ALA A 63 -2.50 0.87 8.18
C ALA A 63 -2.36 0.69 9.69
N LEU A 64 -1.14 0.43 10.19
CA LEU A 64 -0.87 0.28 11.62
C LEU A 64 -1.10 1.60 12.39
N VAL A 65 -0.60 2.72 11.88
CA VAL A 65 -0.78 4.06 12.47
C VAL A 65 -2.26 4.44 12.49
N ALA A 66 -2.99 4.23 11.40
CA ALA A 66 -4.42 4.51 11.33
C ALA A 66 -5.20 3.69 12.36
N GLN A 67 -4.84 2.43 12.57
CA GLN A 67 -5.50 1.59 13.57
C GLN A 67 -5.11 1.98 15.00
N LEU A 68 -3.85 2.33 15.27
CA LEU A 68 -3.41 2.84 16.57
C LEU A 68 -4.17 4.11 16.95
N ALA A 69 -4.37 5.02 15.99
CA ALA A 69 -5.14 6.25 16.18
C ALA A 69 -6.61 5.97 16.55
N THR A 70 -7.20 4.88 16.06
CA THR A 70 -8.59 4.52 16.38
C THR A 70 -8.79 3.91 17.77
N ARG A 71 -7.71 3.56 18.50
CA ARG A 71 -7.71 3.04 19.89
C ARG A 71 -8.82 2.03 20.22
N ARG A 72 -9.27 1.20 19.27
CA ARG A 72 -10.31 0.17 19.51
C ARG A 72 -9.84 -1.23 19.11
N PRO A 73 -9.75 -2.18 20.06
CA PRO A 73 -9.18 -3.51 19.82
C PRO A 73 -10.12 -4.44 19.03
N GLU A 74 -11.43 -4.17 19.04
CA GLU A 74 -12.43 -5.05 18.42
C GLU A 74 -12.26 -5.13 16.89
N GLY A 75 -11.90 -6.31 16.39
CA GLY A 75 -11.70 -6.57 14.96
C GLY A 75 -10.42 -5.95 14.37
N PHE A 76 -9.46 -5.54 15.21
CA PHE A 76 -8.17 -4.99 14.77
C PHE A 76 -7.44 -5.94 13.80
N VAL A 77 -7.26 -7.21 14.20
CA VAL A 77 -6.50 -8.19 13.42
C VAL A 77 -7.13 -8.38 12.04
N ALA A 78 -8.45 -8.58 11.97
CA ALA A 78 -9.15 -8.74 10.69
C ALA A 78 -9.01 -7.51 9.79
N ARG A 79 -9.13 -6.29 10.34
CA ARG A 79 -8.96 -5.03 9.58
C ARG A 79 -7.52 -4.81 9.13
N ALA A 80 -6.53 -5.10 9.98
CA ALA A 80 -5.12 -5.05 9.63
C ALA A 80 -4.78 -6.06 8.53
N SER A 81 -5.21 -7.31 8.67
CA SER A 81 -5.02 -8.33 7.66
C SER A 81 -5.65 -7.91 6.33
N TRP A 82 -6.86 -7.36 6.31
CA TRP A 82 -7.50 -6.87 5.08
C TRP A 82 -6.79 -5.66 4.46
N ALA A 83 -6.33 -4.71 5.28
CA ALA A 83 -5.56 -3.56 4.80
C ALA A 83 -4.25 -4.00 4.14
N VAL A 84 -3.50 -4.89 4.82
CA VAL A 84 -2.21 -5.42 4.33
C VAL A 84 -2.41 -6.30 3.11
N ALA A 85 -3.41 -7.19 3.11
CA ALA A 85 -3.70 -8.06 1.98
C ALA A 85 -4.05 -7.25 0.73
N GLY A 86 -4.90 -6.22 0.84
CA GLY A 86 -5.23 -5.34 -0.29
C GLY A 86 -4.01 -4.58 -0.80
N ALA A 87 -3.19 -4.02 0.10
CA ALA A 87 -1.93 -3.37 -0.29
C ALA A 87 -0.97 -4.34 -1.00
N ALA A 88 -0.88 -5.58 -0.53
CA ALA A 88 -0.05 -6.61 -1.15
C ALA A 88 -0.53 -6.95 -2.57
N VAL A 89 -1.84 -7.05 -2.78
CA VAL A 89 -2.42 -7.29 -4.11
C VAL A 89 -2.08 -6.14 -5.06
N VAL A 90 -2.24 -4.88 -4.62
CA VAL A 90 -1.92 -3.70 -5.45
C VAL A 90 -0.44 -3.69 -5.85
N VAL A 91 0.45 -3.94 -4.89
CA VAL A 91 1.89 -3.98 -5.12
C VAL A 91 2.28 -5.16 -6.02
N ALA A 92 1.67 -6.33 -5.84
CA ALA A 92 1.91 -7.49 -6.69
C ALA A 92 1.49 -7.24 -8.15
N LEU A 93 0.36 -6.55 -8.37
CA LEU A 93 -0.07 -6.15 -9.71
C LEU A 93 0.91 -5.16 -10.34
N ALA A 94 1.37 -4.15 -9.59
CA ALA A 94 2.38 -3.23 -10.06
C ALA A 94 3.70 -3.94 -10.40
N ALA A 95 4.12 -4.90 -9.56
CA ALA A 95 5.30 -5.73 -9.81
C ALA A 95 5.14 -6.57 -11.09
N ALA A 96 3.96 -7.14 -11.35
CA ALA A 96 3.68 -7.87 -12.58
C ALA A 96 3.78 -6.97 -13.82
N VAL A 97 3.26 -5.74 -13.75
CA VAL A 97 3.40 -4.74 -14.82
C VAL A 97 4.87 -4.39 -15.07
N LEU A 98 5.64 -4.19 -14.00
CA LEU A 98 7.09 -3.95 -14.12
C LEU A 98 7.83 -5.16 -14.71
N ALA A 99 7.48 -6.38 -14.30
CA ALA A 99 8.08 -7.59 -14.84
C ALA A 99 7.80 -7.76 -16.35
N ALA A 100 6.62 -7.33 -16.81
CA ALA A 100 6.25 -7.35 -18.22
C ALA A 100 6.86 -6.20 -19.04
N THR A 101 7.44 -5.18 -18.39
CA THR A 101 8.13 -4.08 -19.08
C THR A 101 9.63 -4.37 -19.19
N PRO A 102 10.20 -4.36 -20.41
CA PRO A 102 11.62 -4.58 -20.61
C PRO A 102 12.42 -3.50 -19.86
N ALA A 103 13.50 -3.91 -19.22
CA ALA A 103 14.49 -2.97 -18.71
C ALA A 103 15.17 -2.33 -19.92
N GLY A 104 14.80 -1.09 -20.23
CA GLY A 104 15.47 -0.27 -21.23
C GLY A 104 16.88 0.12 -20.79
#